data_AF-A0A2V0Q6B5-F1
#
_entry.id   AF-A0A2V0Q6B5-F1
#
_cell.length_a   1.000
_cell.length_b   1.000
_cell.length_c   1.000
_cell.angle_alpha   90.00
_cell.angle_beta   90.00
_cell.angle_gamma   90.00
#
_symmetry.space_group_name_H-M   'P 1'
#
loop_
_entity.id
_entity.type
_entity.pdbx_description
1 polymer ?
#
loop_
_entity_poly.entity_id
_entity_poly.type
_entity_poly.pdbx_seq_one_letter_code
_entity_poly.pdbx_strand_id
1 'polypeptide(L)'
;MNGADEYAVAQGNTRLIPNLNTTCKMEVPADLPGVVIFLHGVNDPGASYESVETGLCQGVNERLDRPDLVPGRYGAEYEKLRKLPSENVQDDQKGILDDPDTYLYQRDTKDPKTRSLLIPFYWGYRAEPSEVKRDKNDDPTKLRDQYQDVRGNRLDRHFGKGGGFFANATNNLLQMYDKGLDKTLLHKAVQARLPNTLYMGEGPHRRYFVLAATRLAMLVREIRRVSPDETITIMGHSQGTLITLLAQALLVDEGQRCADTLIMVDSPSSLFPNVTPKGHDTLSTLTRIVTEVTQAPHTQPPLSDLRNPATYCGRSGPKWSPAQGVRKDKVGNLAIFPERDNRGKVYLYFCPDDTTVALDDVKGIGTYGVWDTLGKKNGRQPMNELQPLRFYQRMWTKRHRDNAPVLVGKPAGHELLRADNEPRYPGGWTVAGVISQAPVEMGQLCLINAEPLSPPYEPQMFGGEFESGTATKAG
;
A
#
# COMPACT_ATOMS: atom_id res chain seq x y z
N MET A 1 -36.48 4.85 -2.47
CA MET A 1 -35.97 3.53 -2.88
C MET A 1 -34.50 3.51 -2.53
N ASN A 2 -34.12 2.82 -1.45
CA ASN A 2 -32.71 2.64 -1.11
C ASN A 2 -32.18 1.56 -2.07
N GLY A 3 -31.19 1.88 -2.90
CA GLY A 3 -30.72 1.04 -4.01
C GLY A 3 -30.08 -0.31 -3.63
N ALA A 4 -30.38 -0.87 -2.46
CA ALA A 4 -29.91 -2.19 -2.03
C ALA A 4 -30.43 -3.32 -2.94
N ASP A 5 -31.62 -3.14 -3.52
CA ASP A 5 -32.29 -4.16 -4.35
C ASP A 5 -31.48 -4.55 -5.60
N GLU A 6 -30.61 -3.67 -6.12
CA GLU A 6 -29.85 -3.84 -7.36
C GLU A 6 -28.57 -4.70 -7.21
N TYR A 7 -28.16 -5.00 -5.96
CA TYR A 7 -26.85 -5.61 -5.66
C TYR A 7 -26.95 -6.94 -4.87
N ALA A 8 -28.14 -7.53 -4.85
CA ALA A 8 -28.40 -8.86 -4.33
C ALA A 8 -28.52 -9.88 -5.49
N VAL A 9 -27.96 -11.07 -5.32
CA VAL A 9 -28.04 -12.15 -6.32
C VAL A 9 -29.27 -13.03 -6.14
N ALA A 10 -29.88 -13.00 -4.96
CA ALA A 10 -31.16 -13.62 -4.68
C ALA A 10 -31.86 -12.86 -3.55
N GLN A 11 -33.19 -12.86 -3.58
CA GLN A 11 -34.02 -12.22 -2.56
C GLN A 11 -35.18 -13.16 -2.19
N GLY A 12 -35.55 -13.14 -0.93
CA GLY A 12 -36.69 -13.89 -0.40
C GLY A 12 -37.36 -13.10 0.72
N ASN A 13 -38.56 -13.55 1.09
CA ASN A 13 -39.32 -12.99 2.20
C ASN A 13 -39.40 -14.03 3.31
N THR A 14 -39.10 -13.63 4.55
CA THR A 14 -39.09 -14.53 5.69
C THR A 14 -39.84 -13.95 6.89
N ARG A 15 -40.33 -14.83 7.77
CA ARG A 15 -41.04 -14.51 9.02
C ARG A 15 -40.29 -15.04 10.26
N LEU A 16 -39.02 -15.41 10.12
CA LEU A 16 -38.28 -16.21 11.11
C LEU A 16 -37.92 -15.50 12.44
N ILE A 17 -38.43 -14.30 12.70
CA ILE A 17 -38.29 -13.67 14.02
C ILE A 17 -39.58 -13.96 14.81
N PRO A 18 -39.54 -14.76 15.90
CA PRO A 18 -40.71 -15.02 16.72
C PRO A 18 -41.38 -13.72 17.16
N ASN A 19 -42.70 -13.63 17.01
CA ASN A 19 -43.53 -12.45 17.33
C ASN A 19 -43.33 -11.22 16.41
N LEU A 20 -42.61 -11.35 15.29
CA LEU A 20 -42.57 -10.31 14.26
C LEU A 20 -43.69 -10.55 13.23
N ASN A 21 -44.74 -9.72 13.28
CA ASN A 21 -45.88 -9.80 12.35
C ASN A 21 -45.62 -9.12 10.99
N THR A 22 -44.39 -8.66 10.75
CA THR A 22 -43.96 -8.00 9.52
C THR A 22 -43.07 -8.93 8.68
N THR A 23 -43.34 -8.98 7.37
CA THR A 23 -42.47 -9.68 6.43
C THR A 23 -41.09 -9.03 6.43
N CYS A 24 -40.04 -9.81 6.66
CA CYS A 24 -38.66 -9.35 6.56
C CYS A 24 -38.06 -9.77 5.21
N LYS A 25 -37.42 -8.83 4.52
CA LYS A 25 -36.69 -9.10 3.29
C LYS A 25 -35.35 -9.75 3.64
N MET A 26 -35.07 -10.91 3.05
CA MET A 26 -33.79 -11.60 3.14
C MET A 26 -33.10 -11.49 1.78
N GLU A 27 -31.85 -11.05 1.79
CA GLU A 27 -31.06 -10.85 0.58
C GLU A 27 -29.78 -11.68 0.65
N VAL A 28 -29.44 -12.35 -0.44
CA VAL A 28 -28.11 -12.91 -0.66
C VAL A 28 -27.33 -11.84 -1.40
N PRO A 29 -26.34 -11.21 -0.76
CA PRO A 29 -25.59 -10.14 -1.40
C PRO A 29 -24.68 -10.70 -2.49
N ALA A 30 -24.34 -9.88 -3.47
CA ALA A 30 -23.36 -10.26 -4.49
C ALA A 30 -21.99 -10.64 -3.90
N ASP A 31 -21.18 -11.38 -4.66
CA ASP A 31 -19.78 -11.62 -4.30
C ASP A 31 -18.96 -10.33 -4.38
N LEU A 32 -17.87 -10.30 -3.62
CA LEU A 32 -16.90 -9.22 -3.73
C LEU A 32 -16.17 -9.31 -5.09
N PRO A 33 -15.79 -8.17 -5.71
CA PRO A 33 -15.17 -8.18 -7.04
C PRO A 33 -13.82 -8.94 -7.12
N GLY A 34 -13.17 -9.14 -5.98
CA GLY A 34 -11.89 -9.81 -5.83
C GLY A 34 -11.33 -9.56 -4.43
N VAL A 35 -10.05 -9.87 -4.23
CA VAL A 35 -9.32 -9.60 -2.99
C VAL A 35 -8.22 -8.57 -3.25
N VAL A 36 -8.13 -7.57 -2.37
CA VAL A 36 -7.02 -6.62 -2.32
C VAL A 36 -6.30 -6.80 -0.99
N ILE A 37 -5.05 -7.23 -1.04
CA ILE A 37 -4.18 -7.29 0.14
C ILE A 37 -3.38 -6.00 0.19
N PHE A 38 -3.50 -5.25 1.28
CA PHE A 38 -2.69 -4.05 1.49
C PHE A 38 -1.70 -4.26 2.63
N LEU A 39 -0.45 -3.93 2.36
CA LEU A 39 0.62 -3.88 3.36
C LEU A 39 1.37 -2.56 3.25
N HIS A 40 1.35 -1.83 4.35
CA HIS A 40 2.13 -0.62 4.48
C HIS A 40 3.61 -0.94 4.77
N GLY A 41 4.44 0.09 4.68
CA GLY A 41 5.85 0.04 5.00
C GLY A 41 6.14 0.02 6.50
N VAL A 42 7.33 0.49 6.84
CA VAL A 42 7.93 0.40 8.17
C VAL A 42 7.28 1.30 9.21
N ASN A 43 7.35 0.91 10.49
CA ASN A 43 6.89 1.69 11.65
C ASN A 43 5.39 2.07 11.64
N ASP A 44 4.55 1.29 10.95
CA ASP A 44 3.11 1.53 10.89
C ASP A 44 2.32 0.41 11.59
N PRO A 45 1.65 0.70 12.72
CA PRO A 45 0.74 -0.24 13.37
C PRO A 45 -0.64 -0.33 12.68
N GLY A 46 -0.93 0.48 11.66
CA GLY A 46 -2.21 0.47 10.96
C GLY A 46 -2.77 1.84 10.58
N ALA A 47 -2.02 2.92 10.79
CA ALA A 47 -2.48 4.29 10.67
C ALA A 47 -2.99 4.67 9.29
N SER A 48 -2.42 4.07 8.23
CA SER A 48 -2.82 4.37 6.85
C SER A 48 -3.96 3.50 6.32
N TYR A 49 -4.36 2.45 7.04
CA TYR A 49 -5.24 1.42 6.50
C TYR A 49 -6.67 1.90 6.32
N GLU A 50 -7.18 2.74 7.23
CA GLU A 50 -8.53 3.30 7.14
C GLU A 50 -8.69 4.16 5.88
N SER A 51 -7.75 5.09 5.64
CA SER A 51 -7.78 5.96 4.46
C SER A 51 -7.67 5.17 3.16
N VAL A 52 -6.80 4.15 3.13
CA VAL A 52 -6.64 3.27 1.96
C VAL A 52 -7.90 2.44 1.73
N GLU A 53 -8.48 1.85 2.76
CA GLU A 53 -9.71 1.05 2.64
C GLU A 53 -10.88 1.91 2.15
N THR A 54 -11.02 3.11 2.71
CA THR A 54 -12.07 4.06 2.34
C THR A 54 -11.96 4.45 0.87
N GLY A 55 -10.77 4.89 0.45
CA GLY A 55 -10.53 5.26 -0.95
C GLY A 55 -10.67 4.08 -1.91
N LEU A 56 -10.28 2.88 -1.49
CA LEU A 56 -10.43 1.66 -2.30
C LEU A 56 -11.89 1.27 -2.48
N CYS A 57 -12.66 1.18 -1.39
CA CYS A 57 -14.10 0.89 -1.46
C CYS A 57 -14.79 1.93 -2.33
N GLN A 58 -14.49 3.22 -2.12
CA GLN A 58 -15.04 4.29 -2.95
C GLN A 58 -14.72 4.12 -4.45
N GLY A 59 -13.44 3.99 -4.79
CA GLY A 59 -13.02 3.88 -6.19
C GLY A 59 -13.57 2.63 -6.87
N VAL A 60 -13.71 1.52 -6.15
CA VAL A 60 -14.30 0.28 -6.68
C VAL A 60 -15.82 0.38 -6.81
N ASN A 61 -16.50 1.05 -5.86
CA ASN A 61 -17.94 1.36 -5.96
C ASN A 61 -18.23 2.14 -7.24
N GLU A 62 -17.40 3.14 -7.54
CA GLU A 62 -17.54 3.94 -8.76
C GLU A 62 -17.14 3.17 -10.02
N ARG A 63 -16.03 2.43 -9.96
CA ARG A 63 -15.52 1.70 -11.13
C ARG A 63 -16.47 0.59 -11.56
N LEU A 64 -16.99 -0.18 -10.61
CA LEU A 64 -17.78 -1.38 -10.86
C LEU A 64 -19.28 -1.17 -10.66
N ASP A 65 -19.74 0.05 -10.40
CA ASP A 65 -21.14 0.36 -10.06
C ASP A 65 -21.62 -0.47 -8.86
N ARG A 66 -20.82 -0.52 -7.77
CA ARG A 66 -21.07 -1.36 -6.59
C ARG A 66 -21.23 -0.52 -5.32
N PRO A 67 -22.22 0.37 -5.18
CA PRO A 67 -22.35 1.28 -4.02
C PRO A 67 -22.54 0.58 -2.66
N ASP A 68 -22.61 -0.75 -2.63
CA ASP A 68 -22.76 -1.58 -1.44
C ASP A 68 -21.42 -1.93 -0.75
N LEU A 69 -20.24 -1.61 -1.31
CA LEU A 69 -18.99 -1.84 -0.57
C LEU A 69 -18.79 -0.77 0.49
N VAL A 70 -18.50 -1.22 1.71
CA VAL A 70 -18.40 -0.42 2.92
C VAL A 70 -17.08 -0.74 3.62
N PRO A 71 -16.20 0.24 3.85
CA PRO A 71 -14.94 0.03 4.57
C PRO A 71 -15.17 -0.34 6.04
N GLY A 72 -14.17 -0.96 6.68
CA GLY A 72 -14.10 -1.08 8.13
C GLY A 72 -13.89 0.26 8.82
N ARG A 73 -14.35 0.36 10.07
CA ARG A 73 -13.96 1.47 10.96
C ARG A 73 -12.70 1.08 11.72
N TYR A 74 -11.82 2.02 11.99
CA TYR A 74 -10.58 1.75 12.72
C TYR A 74 -10.57 2.50 14.05
N GLY A 75 -10.09 1.85 15.11
CA GLY A 75 -9.93 2.48 16.42
C GLY A 75 -11.20 2.90 17.12
N ALA A 76 -12.37 2.42 16.68
CA ALA A 76 -13.67 2.92 17.13
C ALA A 76 -13.85 2.83 18.67
N GLU A 77 -13.49 1.70 19.27
CA GLU A 77 -13.60 1.53 20.73
C GLU A 77 -12.54 2.37 21.47
N TYR A 78 -11.31 2.45 20.95
CA TYR A 78 -10.24 3.28 21.52
C TYR A 78 -10.66 4.76 21.56
N GLU A 79 -11.16 5.30 20.45
CA GLU A 79 -11.61 6.69 20.35
C GLU A 79 -12.84 6.99 21.20
N LYS A 80 -13.76 6.02 21.33
CA LYS A 80 -14.91 6.14 22.24
C LYS A 80 -14.46 6.24 23.69
N LEU A 81 -13.57 5.35 24.13
CA LEU A 81 -13.06 5.34 25.51
C LEU A 81 -12.22 6.59 25.81
N ARG A 82 -11.41 7.07 24.86
CA ARG A 82 -10.58 8.27 25.01
C ARG A 82 -11.38 9.54 25.30
N LYS A 83 -12.66 9.58 24.87
CA LYS A 83 -13.58 10.71 25.08
C LYS A 83 -14.33 10.66 26.41
N LEU A 84 -14.29 9.52 27.12
CA LEU A 84 -14.93 9.40 28.43
C LEU A 84 -14.10 10.10 29.50
N PRO A 85 -14.74 10.73 30.51
CA PRO A 85 -14.05 11.11 31.73
C PRO A 85 -13.37 9.90 32.37
N SER A 86 -12.17 10.07 32.93
CA SER A 86 -11.34 8.97 33.46
C SER A 86 -12.04 8.10 34.49
N GLU A 87 -12.92 8.69 35.29
CA GLU A 87 -13.76 8.07 36.31
C GLU A 87 -14.84 7.14 35.74
N ASN A 88 -15.17 7.29 34.46
CA ASN A 88 -16.18 6.50 33.75
C ASN A 88 -15.57 5.37 32.92
N VAL A 89 -14.24 5.27 32.85
CA VAL A 89 -13.54 4.17 32.17
C VAL A 89 -13.41 3.00 33.15
N GLN A 90 -14.04 1.86 32.80
CA GLN A 90 -14.00 0.66 33.62
C GLN A 90 -12.58 0.05 33.68
N ASP A 91 -12.27 -0.69 34.74
CA ASP A 91 -10.92 -1.24 34.93
C ASP A 91 -10.48 -2.19 33.81
N ASP A 92 -11.41 -2.97 33.25
CA ASP A 92 -11.19 -3.84 32.10
C ASP A 92 -10.98 -3.07 30.78
N GLN A 93 -11.49 -1.84 30.69
CA GLN A 93 -11.33 -0.94 29.53
C GLN A 93 -10.02 -0.14 29.57
N LYS A 94 -9.40 0.04 30.74
CA LYS A 94 -8.13 0.77 30.87
C LYS A 94 -7.00 0.14 30.04
N GLY A 95 -7.03 -1.18 29.86
CA GLY A 95 -6.07 -1.89 29.02
C GLY A 95 -6.11 -1.48 27.54
N ILE A 96 -7.27 -1.05 27.03
CA ILE A 96 -7.43 -0.58 25.65
C ILE A 96 -6.68 0.75 25.45
N LEU A 97 -6.82 1.67 26.42
CA LEU A 97 -6.14 2.98 26.38
C LEU A 97 -4.64 2.87 26.64
N ASP A 98 -4.20 1.86 27.41
CA ASP A 98 -2.78 1.61 27.70
C ASP A 98 -2.00 1.00 26.51
N ASP A 99 -2.71 0.43 25.52
CA ASP A 99 -2.14 -0.23 24.35
C ASP A 99 -2.61 0.36 23.00
N PRO A 100 -2.22 1.61 22.70
CA PRO A 100 -2.62 2.24 21.45
C PRO A 100 -2.08 1.54 20.19
N ASP A 101 -0.93 0.87 20.23
CA ASP A 101 -0.41 0.20 19.02
C ASP A 101 -1.34 -0.93 18.55
N THR A 102 -2.04 -1.59 19.47
CA THR A 102 -3.04 -2.61 19.15
C THR A 102 -4.40 -1.99 18.83
N TYR A 103 -4.88 -1.07 19.66
CA TYR A 103 -6.29 -0.67 19.64
C TYR A 103 -6.59 0.62 18.86
N LEU A 104 -5.65 1.55 18.72
CA LEU A 104 -5.90 2.83 18.03
C LEU A 104 -6.22 2.64 16.55
N TYR A 105 -5.68 1.60 15.92
CA TYR A 105 -5.90 1.28 14.51
C TYR A 105 -6.48 -0.14 14.32
N GLN A 106 -7.14 -0.66 15.36
CA GLN A 106 -7.82 -1.94 15.25
C GLN A 106 -9.03 -1.80 14.33
N ARG A 107 -9.10 -2.64 13.30
CA ARG A 107 -10.25 -2.70 12.39
C ARG A 107 -11.45 -3.34 13.08
N ASP A 108 -12.56 -2.62 13.16
CA ASP A 108 -13.89 -3.10 13.52
C ASP A 108 -14.71 -3.36 12.25
N THR A 109 -15.32 -4.54 12.19
CA THR A 109 -16.12 -5.00 11.06
C THR A 109 -17.62 -5.13 11.34
N LYS A 110 -18.06 -4.85 12.57
CA LYS A 110 -19.42 -5.18 13.03
C LYS A 110 -20.43 -4.07 12.74
N ASP A 111 -20.05 -2.84 13.01
CA ASP A 111 -20.89 -1.66 12.83
C ASP A 111 -20.03 -0.57 12.15
N PRO A 112 -20.43 0.02 11.01
CA PRO A 112 -21.32 -0.62 10.07
C PRO A 112 -20.78 -2.00 9.68
N LYS A 113 -21.67 -2.91 9.27
CA LYS A 113 -21.23 -4.22 8.77
C LYS A 113 -20.31 -4.02 7.57
N THR A 114 -19.02 -4.29 7.75
CA THR A 114 -18.02 -4.10 6.70
C THR A 114 -18.29 -5.02 5.53
N ARG A 115 -18.12 -4.46 4.34
CA ARG A 115 -18.23 -5.16 3.06
C ARG A 115 -17.15 -4.65 2.15
N SER A 116 -15.93 -5.09 2.41
CA SER A 116 -14.73 -4.56 1.79
C SER A 116 -13.93 -5.69 1.17
N LEU A 117 -13.34 -5.42 0.01
CA LEU A 117 -12.38 -6.30 -0.64
C LEU A 117 -10.98 -6.25 -0.01
N LEU A 118 -10.75 -5.35 0.96
CA LEU A 118 -9.46 -5.18 1.61
C LEU A 118 -9.21 -6.23 2.68
N ILE A 119 -8.06 -6.90 2.57
CA ILE A 119 -7.40 -7.61 3.66
C ILE A 119 -6.22 -6.76 4.15
N PRO A 120 -6.30 -6.18 5.36
CA PRO A 120 -5.16 -5.50 5.95
C PRO A 120 -4.09 -6.54 6.36
N PHE A 121 -2.89 -6.45 5.78
CA PHE A 121 -1.78 -7.34 6.10
C PHE A 121 -0.79 -6.67 7.04
N TYR A 122 -1.02 -6.87 8.34
CA TYR A 122 -0.12 -6.43 9.39
C TYR A 122 1.11 -7.34 9.46
N TRP A 123 2.29 -6.72 9.54
CA TRP A 123 3.56 -7.41 9.68
C TRP A 123 4.50 -6.59 10.56
N GLY A 124 5.61 -7.19 10.96
CA GLY A 124 6.59 -6.49 11.79
C GLY A 124 7.60 -7.43 12.40
N TYR A 125 8.30 -6.90 13.41
CA TYR A 125 9.25 -7.65 14.21
C TYR A 125 8.66 -7.89 15.60
N ARG A 126 8.94 -9.06 16.18
CA ARG A 126 8.69 -9.33 17.61
C ARG A 126 10.00 -9.80 18.22
N ALA A 127 10.41 -9.15 19.31
CA ALA A 127 11.63 -9.52 20.02
C ALA A 127 11.46 -10.89 20.67
N GLU A 128 12.48 -11.73 20.54
CA GLU A 128 12.57 -12.94 21.36
C GLU A 128 12.75 -12.56 22.85
N PRO A 129 12.37 -13.42 23.81
CA PRO A 129 12.49 -13.11 25.24
C PRO A 129 13.88 -12.65 25.69
N SER A 130 14.94 -13.12 25.03
CA SER A 130 16.34 -12.73 25.27
C SER A 130 16.73 -11.39 24.64
N GLU A 131 15.95 -10.90 23.69
CA GLU A 131 16.16 -9.60 23.03
C GLU A 131 15.37 -8.47 23.69
N VAL A 132 14.46 -8.79 24.64
CA VAL A 132 13.80 -7.79 25.48
C VAL A 132 14.77 -7.30 26.55
N LYS A 133 14.92 -5.99 26.69
CA LYS A 133 15.78 -5.40 27.72
C LYS A 133 15.15 -5.59 29.10
N ARG A 134 15.95 -6.07 30.05
CA ARG A 134 15.54 -6.35 31.43
C ARG A 134 16.34 -5.53 32.44
N ASP A 135 15.73 -5.25 33.58
CA ASP A 135 16.37 -4.58 34.69
C ASP A 135 17.08 -5.58 35.63
N LYS A 136 17.58 -5.09 36.77
CA LYS A 136 18.33 -5.90 37.75
C LYS A 136 17.50 -7.00 38.43
N ASN A 137 16.17 -6.92 38.36
CA ASN A 137 15.23 -7.90 38.90
C ASN A 137 14.73 -8.88 37.82
N ASP A 138 15.29 -8.81 36.61
CA ASP A 138 14.84 -9.54 35.42
C ASP A 138 13.47 -9.09 34.86
N ASP A 139 12.97 -7.94 35.29
CA ASP A 139 11.71 -7.37 34.77
C ASP A 139 11.95 -6.61 33.45
N PRO A 140 11.02 -6.67 32.46
CA PRO A 140 11.14 -5.89 31.23
C PRO A 140 11.23 -4.39 31.51
N THR A 141 12.31 -3.76 31.04
CA THR A 141 12.55 -2.34 31.25
C THR A 141 11.59 -1.50 30.41
N LYS A 142 11.05 -0.43 31.02
CA LYS A 142 10.28 0.60 30.33
C LYS A 142 11.03 1.93 30.30
N LEU A 143 10.92 2.65 29.18
CA LEU A 143 11.30 4.04 29.04
C LEU A 143 10.08 4.83 28.58
N ARG A 144 9.58 5.77 29.40
CA ARG A 144 8.34 6.52 29.14
C ARG A 144 7.18 5.58 28.78
N ASP A 145 6.99 4.58 29.64
CA ASP A 145 5.97 3.53 29.53
C ASP A 145 6.09 2.58 28.33
N GLN A 146 7.12 2.70 27.50
CA GLN A 146 7.34 1.81 26.35
C GLN A 146 8.43 0.79 26.66
N TYR A 147 8.23 -0.47 26.25
CA TYR A 147 9.25 -1.50 26.38
C TYR A 147 10.42 -1.23 25.43
N GLN A 148 11.58 -1.81 25.75
CA GLN A 148 12.77 -1.70 24.89
C GLN A 148 13.35 -3.07 24.57
N ASP A 149 13.94 -3.19 23.38
CA ASP A 149 14.88 -4.27 23.10
C ASP A 149 16.26 -3.98 23.72
N VAL A 150 17.14 -4.98 23.74
CA VAL A 150 18.53 -4.87 24.23
C VAL A 150 19.37 -3.83 23.47
N ARG A 151 18.92 -3.40 22.28
CA ARG A 151 19.57 -2.39 21.43
C ARG A 151 19.04 -0.97 21.70
N GLY A 152 18.03 -0.84 22.57
CA GLY A 152 17.39 0.40 22.99
C GLY A 152 16.21 0.84 22.12
N ASN A 153 15.78 0.03 21.15
CA ASN A 153 14.62 0.34 20.32
C ASN A 153 13.31 0.19 21.08
N ARG A 154 12.32 1.04 20.77
CA ARG A 154 10.95 0.95 21.31
C ARG A 154 10.26 -0.33 20.83
N LEU A 155 9.66 -1.06 21.76
CA LEU A 155 8.73 -2.16 21.51
C LEU A 155 7.34 -1.82 22.08
N ASP A 156 6.29 -2.35 21.44
CA ASP A 156 4.90 -2.27 21.88
C ASP A 156 4.62 -3.17 23.11
N ARG A 157 3.38 -3.19 23.60
CA ARG A 157 2.94 -4.00 24.76
C ARG A 157 3.14 -5.50 24.59
N HIS A 158 3.30 -5.97 23.36
CA HIS A 158 3.51 -7.37 22.99
C HIS A 158 4.96 -7.69 22.60
N PHE A 159 5.89 -6.77 22.92
CA PHE A 159 7.31 -6.82 22.58
C PHE A 159 7.57 -6.79 21.06
N GLY A 160 6.64 -6.18 20.32
CA GLY A 160 6.64 -6.06 18.87
C GLY A 160 6.96 -4.66 18.35
N LYS A 161 7.08 -4.57 17.03
CA LYS A 161 7.14 -3.33 16.27
C LYS A 161 6.42 -3.52 14.94
N GLY A 162 5.22 -2.96 14.81
CA GLY A 162 4.44 -2.93 13.56
C GLY A 162 5.19 -2.26 12.41
N GLY A 163 5.15 -2.86 11.23
CA GLY A 163 5.98 -2.53 10.07
C GLY A 163 7.49 -2.76 10.28
N GLY A 164 7.93 -3.18 11.48
CA GLY A 164 9.34 -3.20 11.84
C GLY A 164 9.96 -1.81 11.92
N PHE A 165 11.28 -1.77 12.07
CA PHE A 165 12.01 -0.53 12.33
C PHE A 165 12.31 0.24 11.04
N PHE A 166 12.00 1.54 11.02
CA PHE A 166 12.28 2.40 9.87
C PHE A 166 13.76 2.40 9.49
N ALA A 167 14.63 2.57 10.47
CA ALA A 167 16.08 2.56 10.30
C ALA A 167 16.61 1.23 9.74
N ASN A 168 15.82 0.15 9.80
CA ASN A 168 16.22 -1.18 9.36
C ASN A 168 15.74 -1.53 7.94
N ALA A 169 15.09 -0.58 7.25
CA ALA A 169 14.64 -0.72 5.87
C ALA A 169 15.77 -1.05 4.89
N THR A 170 15.40 -1.50 3.70
CA THR A 170 16.31 -1.91 2.62
C THR A 170 15.76 -1.48 1.25
N ASN A 171 16.64 -1.39 0.25
CA ASN A 171 16.28 -1.02 -1.13
C ASN A 171 16.33 -2.20 -2.11
N ASN A 172 16.51 -3.43 -1.63
CA ASN A 172 16.56 -4.63 -2.47
C ASN A 172 16.20 -5.89 -1.68
N LEU A 173 15.83 -6.96 -2.38
CA LEU A 173 15.38 -8.21 -1.76
C LEU A 173 16.49 -8.95 -1.01
N LEU A 174 17.74 -8.93 -1.50
CA LEU A 174 18.80 -9.72 -0.87
C LEU A 174 19.13 -9.19 0.53
N GLN A 175 19.15 -7.88 0.71
CA GLN A 175 19.41 -7.28 2.03
C GLN A 175 18.35 -7.64 3.08
N MET A 176 17.18 -8.18 2.71
CA MET A 176 16.23 -8.75 3.67
C MET A 176 16.83 -9.97 4.42
N TYR A 177 17.81 -10.64 3.84
CA TYR A 177 18.53 -11.77 4.42
C TYR A 177 19.78 -11.35 5.21
N ASP A 178 20.11 -10.07 5.24
CA ASP A 178 21.30 -9.57 5.93
C ASP A 178 21.05 -9.24 7.40
N LYS A 179 22.15 -8.95 8.11
CA LYS A 179 22.10 -8.28 9.41
C LYS A 179 21.32 -6.97 9.31
N GLY A 180 20.78 -6.53 10.45
CA GLY A 180 20.14 -5.22 10.56
C GLY A 180 21.12 -4.06 10.45
N LEU A 181 20.57 -2.85 10.50
CA LEU A 181 21.36 -1.62 10.57
C LEU A 181 22.34 -1.68 11.74
N ASP A 182 23.62 -1.46 11.44
CA ASP A 182 24.71 -1.45 12.42
C ASP A 182 25.00 -0.01 12.88
N LYS A 183 25.20 0.20 14.19
CA LYS A 183 25.46 1.54 14.78
C LYS A 183 26.90 2.01 14.47
N THR A 184 27.13 2.46 13.25
CA THR A 184 28.40 3.11 12.89
C THR A 184 28.52 4.49 13.54
N LEU A 185 29.74 5.07 13.53
CA LEU A 185 30.01 6.41 14.05
C LEU A 185 29.11 7.47 13.39
N LEU A 186 28.79 7.29 12.10
CA LEU A 186 27.88 8.13 11.33
C LEU A 186 26.46 8.10 11.89
N HIS A 187 25.92 6.92 12.21
CA HIS A 187 24.58 6.78 12.77
C HIS A 187 24.44 7.46 14.13
N LYS A 188 25.47 7.39 14.98
CA LYS A 188 25.48 8.13 16.26
C LYS A 188 25.45 9.64 16.05
N ALA A 189 26.19 10.14 15.06
CA ALA A 189 26.21 11.56 14.71
C ALA A 189 24.90 12.04 14.04
N VAL A 190 24.20 11.18 13.31
CA VAL A 190 22.85 11.45 12.78
C VAL A 190 21.83 11.47 13.91
N GLN A 191 21.83 10.46 14.79
CA GLN A 191 20.94 10.38 15.94
C GLN A 191 21.05 11.60 16.86
N ALA A 192 22.25 12.14 17.06
CA ALA A 192 22.47 13.35 17.87
C ALA A 192 21.85 14.62 17.28
N ARG A 193 21.50 14.61 15.99
CA ARG A 193 20.85 15.73 15.28
C ARG A 193 19.35 15.54 15.08
N LEU A 194 18.83 14.34 15.36
CA LEU A 194 17.40 14.07 15.26
C LEU A 194 16.66 14.63 16.49
N PRO A 195 15.40 15.07 16.33
CA PRO A 195 14.53 15.36 17.46
C PRO A 195 14.45 14.17 18.41
N ASN A 196 14.26 14.44 19.70
CA ASN A 196 14.14 13.40 20.73
C ASN A 196 12.97 12.43 20.53
N THR A 197 12.05 12.73 19.61
CA THR A 197 10.93 11.87 19.19
C THR A 197 11.33 10.81 18.15
N LEU A 198 12.50 10.94 17.53
CA LEU A 198 13.01 10.02 16.51
C LEU A 198 14.23 9.28 17.04
N TYR A 199 14.12 7.96 17.13
CA TYR A 199 15.21 7.08 17.55
C TYR A 199 15.54 6.05 16.47
N MET A 200 16.81 6.04 16.08
CA MET A 200 17.45 5.12 15.14
C MET A 200 18.43 4.24 15.92
N GLY A 201 17.90 3.17 16.50
CA GLY A 201 18.73 2.15 17.15
C GLY A 201 19.35 1.18 16.14
N GLU A 202 20.18 0.29 16.67
CA GLU A 202 20.72 -0.83 15.89
C GLU A 202 19.56 -1.75 15.54
N GLY A 203 19.46 -2.18 14.28
CA GLY A 203 18.36 -2.99 13.81
C GLY A 203 18.53 -4.47 14.18
N PRO A 204 17.44 -5.20 14.49
CA PRO A 204 17.50 -6.66 14.53
C PRO A 204 17.82 -7.22 13.15
N HIS A 205 18.18 -8.51 13.10
CA HIS A 205 18.36 -9.21 11.83
C HIS A 205 17.11 -9.06 10.96
N ARG A 206 17.30 -8.75 9.67
CA ARG A 206 16.23 -8.43 8.72
C ARG A 206 15.33 -9.61 8.29
N ARG A 207 15.55 -10.83 8.81
CA ARG A 207 14.77 -12.03 8.48
C ARG A 207 13.28 -11.89 8.76
N TYR A 208 12.85 -10.99 9.63
CA TYR A 208 11.42 -10.73 9.82
C TYR A 208 10.73 -10.20 8.54
N PHE A 209 11.45 -9.54 7.61
CA PHE A 209 10.91 -9.21 6.28
C PHE A 209 10.65 -10.50 5.47
N VAL A 210 11.57 -11.46 5.53
CA VAL A 210 11.44 -12.76 4.83
C VAL A 210 10.28 -13.56 5.42
N LEU A 211 10.13 -13.56 6.76
CA LEU A 211 8.98 -14.18 7.43
C LEU A 211 7.66 -13.51 7.04
N ALA A 212 7.65 -12.18 6.91
CA ALA A 212 6.48 -11.45 6.43
C ALA A 212 6.14 -11.82 4.97
N ALA A 213 7.14 -11.89 4.08
CA ALA A 213 6.95 -12.33 2.69
C ALA A 213 6.44 -13.77 2.60
N THR A 214 6.95 -14.67 3.45
CA THR A 214 6.49 -16.06 3.55
C THR A 214 5.02 -16.11 3.96
N ARG A 215 4.62 -15.34 4.98
CA ARG A 215 3.21 -15.25 5.41
C ARG A 215 2.31 -14.65 4.33
N LEU A 216 2.80 -13.69 3.56
CA LEU A 216 2.05 -13.10 2.44
C LEU A 216 1.86 -14.13 1.31
N ALA A 217 2.90 -14.90 0.96
CA ALA A 217 2.80 -16.01 0.01
C ALA A 217 1.81 -17.08 0.49
N MET A 218 1.86 -17.44 1.78
CA MET A 218 0.89 -18.35 2.39
C MET A 218 -0.54 -17.81 2.29
N LEU A 219 -0.77 -16.51 2.55
CA LEU A 219 -2.10 -15.91 2.42
C LEU A 219 -2.63 -16.03 0.98
N VAL A 220 -1.80 -15.75 -0.03
CA VAL A 220 -2.17 -15.92 -1.45
C VAL A 220 -2.57 -17.37 -1.74
N ARG A 221 -1.81 -18.33 -1.22
CA ARG A 221 -2.09 -19.77 -1.38
C ARG A 221 -3.39 -20.17 -0.69
N GLU A 222 -3.64 -19.69 0.53
CA GLU A 222 -4.85 -20.03 1.28
C GLU A 222 -6.10 -19.45 0.62
N ILE A 223 -6.04 -18.23 0.07
CA ILE A 223 -7.13 -17.68 -0.74
C ILE A 223 -7.43 -18.61 -1.91
N ARG A 224 -6.41 -19.06 -2.64
CA ARG A 224 -6.57 -19.94 -3.81
C ARG A 224 -6.95 -21.37 -3.47
N ARG A 225 -6.62 -21.84 -2.26
CA ARG A 225 -7.10 -23.13 -1.76
C ARG A 225 -8.62 -23.11 -1.56
N VAL A 226 -9.17 -21.97 -1.14
CA VAL A 226 -10.62 -21.80 -0.94
C VAL A 226 -11.34 -21.41 -2.24
N SER A 227 -10.75 -20.51 -3.03
CA SER A 227 -11.30 -20.00 -4.28
C SER A 227 -10.19 -19.96 -5.35
N PRO A 228 -10.00 -21.06 -6.12
CA PRO A 228 -8.88 -21.21 -7.06
C PRO A 228 -8.78 -20.13 -8.13
N ASP A 229 -9.91 -19.57 -8.55
CA ASP A 229 -10.01 -18.53 -9.58
C ASP A 229 -10.11 -17.12 -8.98
N GLU A 230 -9.94 -16.97 -7.65
CA GLU A 230 -10.05 -15.64 -7.04
C GLU A 230 -8.96 -14.71 -7.56
N THR A 231 -9.38 -13.50 -7.92
CA THR A 231 -8.48 -12.45 -8.40
C THR A 231 -7.86 -11.75 -7.21
N ILE A 232 -6.53 -11.79 -7.11
CA ILE A 232 -5.77 -11.21 -6.00
C ILE A 232 -4.95 -10.04 -6.51
N THR A 233 -5.23 -8.85 -5.97
CA THR A 233 -4.36 -7.67 -6.10
C THR A 233 -3.57 -7.49 -4.81
N ILE A 234 -2.27 -7.25 -4.90
CA ILE A 234 -1.45 -6.86 -3.75
C ILE A 234 -0.99 -5.42 -3.94
N MET A 235 -1.36 -4.55 -3.00
CA MET A 235 -0.92 -3.17 -2.92
C MET A 235 0.11 -3.03 -1.81
N GLY A 236 1.38 -2.91 -2.20
CA GLY A 236 2.48 -2.64 -1.27
C GLY A 236 2.81 -1.15 -1.27
N HIS A 237 2.98 -0.57 -0.08
CA HIS A 237 3.56 0.77 0.06
C HIS A 237 4.95 0.68 0.71
N SER A 238 5.90 1.48 0.20
CA SER A 238 7.27 1.56 0.72
C SER A 238 7.89 0.16 0.88
N GLN A 239 8.43 -0.22 2.05
CA GLN A 239 9.02 -1.55 2.30
C GLN A 239 8.05 -2.72 1.99
N GLY A 240 6.74 -2.49 2.06
CA GLY A 240 5.71 -3.45 1.67
C GLY A 240 5.80 -3.87 0.19
N THR A 241 6.34 -3.02 -0.70
CA THR A 241 6.58 -3.37 -2.11
C THR A 241 7.63 -4.48 -2.23
N LEU A 242 8.73 -4.40 -1.47
CA LEU A 242 9.78 -5.40 -1.49
C LEU A 242 9.32 -6.72 -0.84
N ILE A 243 8.51 -6.65 0.22
CA ILE A 243 7.88 -7.84 0.82
C ILE A 243 6.96 -8.52 -0.21
N THR A 244 6.19 -7.72 -0.95
CA THR A 244 5.32 -8.21 -2.03
C THR A 244 6.10 -8.93 -3.12
N LEU A 245 7.19 -8.32 -3.59
CA LEU A 245 8.05 -8.91 -4.62
C LEU A 245 8.70 -10.22 -4.13
N LEU A 246 9.21 -10.26 -2.89
CA LEU A 246 9.76 -11.48 -2.32
C LEU A 246 8.69 -12.56 -2.17
N ALA A 247 7.47 -12.21 -1.76
CA ALA A 247 6.36 -13.16 -1.68
C ALA A 247 6.04 -13.77 -3.05
N GLN A 248 6.11 -13.00 -4.13
CA GLN A 248 5.92 -13.55 -5.48
C GLN A 248 7.05 -14.50 -5.88
N ALA A 249 8.30 -14.15 -5.57
CA ALA A 249 9.43 -15.05 -5.81
C ALA A 249 9.29 -16.38 -5.05
N LEU A 250 8.82 -16.35 -3.80
CA LEU A 250 8.53 -17.56 -3.01
C LEU A 250 7.41 -18.40 -3.62
N LEU A 251 6.34 -17.77 -4.13
CA LEU A 251 5.27 -18.49 -4.83
C LEU A 251 5.81 -19.21 -6.07
N VAL A 252 6.66 -18.53 -6.86
CA VAL A 252 7.30 -19.12 -8.06
C VAL A 252 8.18 -20.32 -7.68
N ASP A 253 9.00 -20.19 -6.63
CA ASP A 253 9.86 -21.28 -6.14
C ASP A 253 9.04 -22.51 -5.70
N GLU A 254 7.86 -22.29 -5.14
CA GLU A 254 6.90 -23.34 -4.75
C GLU A 254 6.02 -23.85 -5.91
N GLY A 255 6.22 -23.38 -7.15
CA GLY A 255 5.39 -23.73 -8.31
C GLY A 255 3.94 -23.25 -8.19
N GLN A 256 3.69 -22.22 -7.39
CA GLN A 256 2.38 -21.61 -7.16
C GLN A 256 2.19 -20.39 -8.06
N ARG A 257 0.94 -20.12 -8.43
CA ARG A 257 0.58 -18.92 -9.19
C ARG A 257 0.93 -17.66 -8.37
N CYS A 258 1.48 -16.61 -9.00
CA CYS A 258 1.64 -15.28 -8.39
C CYS A 258 0.29 -14.55 -8.26
N ALA A 259 0.21 -13.48 -7.48
CA ALA A 259 -0.93 -12.58 -7.47
C ALA A 259 -1.20 -12.00 -8.87
N ASP A 260 -2.47 -11.70 -9.17
CA ASP A 260 -2.91 -11.30 -10.50
C ASP A 260 -2.55 -9.85 -10.83
N THR A 261 -2.39 -8.99 -9.82
CA THR A 261 -1.93 -7.61 -10.00
C THR A 261 -1.06 -7.18 -8.83
N LEU A 262 0.05 -6.51 -9.12
CA LEU A 262 0.84 -5.82 -8.09
C LEU A 262 0.72 -4.31 -8.27
N ILE A 263 0.50 -3.60 -7.18
CA ILE A 263 0.53 -2.13 -7.12
C ILE A 263 1.64 -1.76 -6.12
N MET A 264 2.69 -1.15 -6.64
CA MET A 264 3.85 -0.70 -5.88
C MET A 264 3.74 0.81 -5.70
N VAL A 265 3.59 1.27 -4.47
CA VAL A 265 3.49 2.71 -4.14
C VAL A 265 4.74 3.13 -3.38
N ASP A 266 5.41 4.18 -3.85
CA ASP A 266 6.59 4.78 -3.22
C ASP A 266 7.68 3.75 -2.84
N SER A 267 7.95 2.84 -3.79
CA SER A 267 8.86 1.70 -3.60
C SER A 267 10.31 2.14 -3.31
N PRO A 268 10.94 1.66 -2.22
CA PRO A 268 12.37 1.90 -1.97
C PRO A 268 13.27 1.07 -2.88
N SER A 269 12.71 0.15 -3.70
CA SER A 269 13.50 -0.67 -4.62
C SER A 269 14.39 0.21 -5.49
N SER A 270 15.69 -0.04 -5.49
CA SER A 270 16.62 0.71 -6.33
C SER A 270 17.03 -0.07 -7.57
N LEU A 271 17.08 0.62 -8.70
CA LEU A 271 17.60 0.11 -9.98
C LEU A 271 18.96 0.71 -10.33
N PHE A 272 19.51 1.54 -9.45
CA PHE A 272 20.77 2.25 -9.66
C PHE A 272 21.96 1.39 -9.23
N PRO A 273 22.87 0.99 -10.15
CA PRO A 273 23.96 0.06 -9.82
C PRO A 273 24.93 0.55 -8.75
N ASN A 274 24.98 1.87 -8.49
CA ASN A 274 25.88 2.46 -7.52
C ASN A 274 25.35 2.48 -6.08
N VAL A 275 24.09 2.11 -5.85
CA VAL A 275 23.47 2.07 -4.50
C VAL A 275 22.95 0.67 -4.13
N THR A 276 22.99 -0.26 -5.08
CA THR A 276 22.72 -1.67 -4.84
C THR A 276 24.01 -2.40 -4.48
N PRO A 277 23.96 -3.52 -3.75
CA PRO A 277 25.18 -4.23 -3.39
C PRO A 277 25.95 -4.70 -4.63
N LYS A 278 27.28 -4.72 -4.52
CA LYS A 278 28.18 -5.05 -5.63
C LYS A 278 27.87 -6.44 -6.20
N GLY A 279 27.70 -6.51 -7.52
CA GLY A 279 27.42 -7.76 -8.24
C GLY A 279 25.94 -8.16 -8.24
N HIS A 280 25.04 -7.34 -7.70
CA HIS A 280 23.60 -7.60 -7.74
C HIS A 280 22.94 -6.83 -8.87
N ASP A 281 22.13 -7.54 -9.64
CA ASP A 281 21.32 -6.97 -10.71
C ASP A 281 19.85 -6.89 -10.24
N THR A 282 19.53 -5.83 -9.51
CA THR A 282 18.16 -5.62 -8.97
C THR A 282 17.13 -5.43 -10.06
N LEU A 283 17.52 -4.88 -11.21
CA LEU A 283 16.64 -4.75 -12.37
C LEU A 283 16.33 -6.13 -12.95
N SER A 284 17.32 -6.99 -13.16
CA SER A 284 17.03 -8.36 -13.61
C SER A 284 16.21 -9.16 -12.61
N THR A 285 16.40 -8.96 -11.30
CA THR A 285 15.52 -9.54 -10.28
C THR A 285 14.08 -9.05 -10.45
N LEU A 286 13.87 -7.74 -10.59
CA LEU A 286 12.54 -7.16 -10.81
C LEU A 286 11.92 -7.67 -12.11
N THR A 287 12.64 -7.63 -13.23
CA THR A 287 12.21 -8.11 -14.54
C THR A 287 11.75 -9.57 -14.49
N ARG A 288 12.48 -10.45 -13.79
CA ARG A 288 12.08 -11.86 -13.61
C ARG A 288 10.77 -11.99 -12.83
N ILE A 289 10.65 -11.30 -11.70
CA ILE A 289 9.42 -11.36 -10.90
C ILE A 289 8.23 -10.78 -11.67
N VAL A 290 8.41 -9.65 -12.36
CA VAL A 290 7.38 -9.05 -13.21
C VAL A 290 6.97 -10.03 -14.30
N THR A 291 7.94 -10.69 -14.97
CA THR A 291 7.64 -11.71 -15.98
C THR A 291 6.76 -12.81 -15.41
N GLU A 292 7.11 -13.38 -14.26
CA GLU A 292 6.32 -14.46 -13.64
C GLU A 292 4.90 -14.03 -13.27
N VAL A 293 4.73 -12.78 -12.83
CA VAL A 293 3.41 -12.19 -12.52
C VAL A 293 2.58 -11.97 -13.79
N THR A 294 3.20 -11.59 -14.91
CA THR A 294 2.47 -11.05 -16.06
C THR A 294 2.42 -11.95 -17.29
N GLN A 295 3.29 -12.96 -17.40
CA GLN A 295 3.43 -13.80 -18.60
C GLN A 295 2.21 -14.68 -18.89
N ALA A 296 1.50 -15.11 -17.85
CA ALA A 296 0.32 -15.96 -17.95
C ALA A 296 -0.85 -15.40 -17.11
N PRO A 297 -1.49 -14.29 -17.53
CA PRO A 297 -2.62 -13.72 -16.80
C PRO A 297 -3.76 -14.74 -16.68
N HIS A 298 -4.24 -14.97 -15.45
CA HIS A 298 -5.37 -15.86 -15.23
C HIS A 298 -6.67 -15.20 -15.72
N THR A 299 -7.43 -15.89 -16.57
CA THR A 299 -8.56 -15.28 -17.30
C THR A 299 -9.94 -15.53 -16.67
N GLN A 300 -10.01 -16.28 -15.57
CA GLN A 300 -11.25 -16.56 -14.85
C GLN A 300 -11.42 -15.60 -13.65
N PRO A 301 -12.68 -15.24 -13.29
CA PRO A 301 -13.86 -15.33 -14.17
C PRO A 301 -13.69 -14.48 -15.44
N PRO A 302 -14.35 -14.81 -16.57
CA PRO A 302 -14.37 -13.95 -17.74
C PRO A 302 -15.03 -12.61 -17.37
N LEU A 303 -14.50 -11.49 -17.88
CA LEU A 303 -15.06 -10.17 -17.56
C LEU A 303 -16.56 -10.07 -17.93
N SER A 304 -16.98 -10.72 -19.01
CA SER A 304 -18.38 -10.78 -19.45
C SER A 304 -19.34 -11.35 -18.42
N ASP A 305 -18.83 -12.19 -17.52
CA ASP A 305 -19.65 -12.93 -16.57
C ASP A 305 -19.62 -12.32 -15.18
N LEU A 306 -18.83 -11.26 -14.93
CA LEU A 306 -18.77 -10.59 -13.61
C LEU A 306 -20.13 -10.07 -13.16
N ARG A 307 -21.01 -9.68 -14.08
CA ARG A 307 -22.36 -9.21 -13.75
C ARG A 307 -23.34 -10.37 -13.53
N ASN A 308 -23.02 -11.58 -13.97
CA ASN A 308 -23.97 -12.68 -14.00
C ASN A 308 -24.17 -13.26 -12.58
N PRO A 309 -25.37 -13.15 -11.99
CA PRO A 309 -25.63 -13.66 -10.66
C PRO A 309 -25.61 -15.19 -10.60
N ALA A 310 -25.85 -15.88 -11.73
CA ALA A 310 -25.94 -17.34 -11.77
C ALA A 310 -24.57 -18.03 -11.87
N THR A 311 -23.56 -17.39 -12.47
CA THR A 311 -22.24 -18.01 -12.68
C THR A 311 -21.18 -17.50 -11.72
N TYR A 312 -21.18 -16.20 -11.41
CA TYR A 312 -20.17 -15.60 -10.51
C TYR A 312 -20.79 -14.60 -9.52
N CYS A 313 -22.04 -14.83 -9.11
CA CYS A 313 -22.67 -14.11 -8.01
C CYS A 313 -22.59 -12.56 -8.11
N GLY A 314 -22.64 -11.98 -9.31
CA GLY A 314 -22.83 -10.52 -9.48
C GLY A 314 -21.69 -9.64 -8.94
N ARG A 315 -20.43 -9.99 -9.21
CA ARG A 315 -19.20 -9.23 -8.86
C ARG A 315 -19.17 -7.77 -9.36
N SER A 316 -19.99 -7.38 -10.33
CA SER A 316 -20.16 -5.98 -10.77
C SER A 316 -21.62 -5.52 -10.73
N GLY A 317 -21.85 -4.21 -10.79
CA GLY A 317 -23.17 -3.60 -10.86
C GLY A 317 -23.81 -3.58 -12.25
N PRO A 318 -25.08 -3.15 -12.33
CA PRO A 318 -25.87 -3.17 -13.56
C PRO A 318 -25.35 -2.22 -14.66
N LYS A 319 -24.72 -1.10 -14.30
CA LYS A 319 -24.19 -0.10 -15.26
C LYS A 319 -22.75 -0.37 -15.70
N TRP A 320 -22.16 -1.46 -15.22
CA TRP A 320 -20.83 -1.90 -15.62
C TRP A 320 -20.88 -2.88 -16.81
N SER A 321 -19.85 -2.82 -17.66
CA SER A 321 -19.61 -3.79 -18.72
C SER A 321 -18.09 -4.03 -18.91
N PRO A 322 -17.69 -5.13 -19.56
CA PRO A 322 -16.27 -5.39 -19.85
C PRO A 322 -15.58 -4.30 -20.69
N ALA A 323 -16.34 -3.46 -21.40
CA ALA A 323 -15.81 -2.43 -22.29
C ALA A 323 -15.77 -1.04 -21.63
N GLN A 324 -16.68 -0.75 -20.70
CA GLN A 324 -16.84 0.58 -20.12
C GLN A 324 -17.59 0.54 -18.79
N GLY A 325 -17.32 1.55 -17.96
CA GLY A 325 -18.09 1.88 -16.76
C GLY A 325 -18.57 3.32 -16.77
N VAL A 326 -19.39 3.67 -15.78
CA VAL A 326 -19.96 5.02 -15.62
C VAL A 326 -19.75 5.47 -14.18
N ARG A 327 -19.15 6.66 -14.00
CA ARG A 327 -19.01 7.30 -12.69
C ARG A 327 -19.59 8.70 -12.68
N LYS A 328 -19.85 9.24 -11.50
CA LYS A 328 -20.17 10.66 -11.35
C LYS A 328 -18.89 11.47 -11.26
N ASP A 329 -18.83 12.61 -11.92
CA ASP A 329 -17.77 13.60 -11.70
C ASP A 329 -18.03 14.40 -10.40
N LYS A 330 -17.12 15.31 -10.07
CA LYS A 330 -17.19 16.14 -8.85
C LYS A 330 -18.42 17.04 -8.77
N VAL A 331 -19.07 17.35 -9.90
CA VAL A 331 -20.28 18.18 -9.95
C VAL A 331 -21.54 17.35 -10.18
N GLY A 332 -21.41 16.01 -10.20
CA GLY A 332 -22.52 15.05 -10.29
C GLY A 332 -22.90 14.62 -11.70
N ASN A 333 -22.21 15.08 -12.76
CA ASN A 333 -22.49 14.62 -14.12
C ASN A 333 -21.96 13.19 -14.33
N LEU A 334 -22.58 12.44 -15.23
CA LEU A 334 -22.12 11.11 -15.59
C LEU A 334 -20.96 11.19 -16.60
N ALA A 335 -19.83 10.59 -16.23
CA ALA A 335 -18.67 10.38 -17.09
C ALA A 335 -18.54 8.89 -17.44
N ILE A 336 -18.47 8.59 -18.73
CA ILE A 336 -18.19 7.25 -19.25
C ILE A 336 -16.67 7.09 -19.34
N PHE A 337 -16.16 5.94 -18.90
CA PHE A 337 -14.74 5.61 -19.02
C PHE A 337 -14.56 4.19 -19.60
N PRO A 338 -13.49 3.96 -20.37
CA PRO A 338 -13.16 2.62 -20.85
C PRO A 338 -12.75 1.73 -19.67
N GLU A 339 -13.28 0.51 -19.64
CA GLU A 339 -12.89 -0.48 -18.64
C GLU A 339 -11.61 -1.21 -19.09
N ARG A 340 -10.87 -1.74 -18.11
CA ARG A 340 -9.63 -2.47 -18.31
C ARG A 340 -9.56 -3.70 -17.42
N ASP A 341 -9.01 -4.77 -17.96
CA ASP A 341 -8.58 -5.91 -17.16
C ASP A 341 -7.23 -5.60 -16.49
N ASN A 342 -7.16 -5.71 -15.16
CA ASN A 342 -5.91 -5.48 -14.43
C ASN A 342 -5.05 -6.75 -14.28
N ARG A 343 -5.56 -7.93 -14.64
CA ARG A 343 -4.86 -9.21 -14.44
C ARG A 343 -3.59 -9.28 -15.27
N GLY A 344 -2.54 -9.85 -14.69
CA GLY A 344 -1.19 -9.92 -15.26
C GLY A 344 -0.57 -8.54 -15.47
N LYS A 345 -0.68 -7.63 -14.50
CA LYS A 345 -0.04 -6.30 -14.59
C LYS A 345 0.67 -5.93 -13.30
N VAL A 346 1.75 -5.17 -13.46
CA VAL A 346 2.48 -4.57 -12.34
C VAL A 346 2.46 -3.06 -12.52
N TYR A 347 2.05 -2.34 -11.49
CA TYR A 347 1.98 -0.89 -11.49
C TYR A 347 2.97 -0.28 -10.50
N LEU A 348 3.70 0.76 -10.90
CA LEU A 348 4.45 1.65 -10.03
C LEU A 348 3.76 3.00 -9.95
N TYR A 349 3.40 3.39 -8.74
CA TYR A 349 2.92 4.72 -8.40
C TYR A 349 4.07 5.40 -7.67
N PHE A 350 4.65 6.43 -8.30
CA PHE A 350 5.83 7.12 -7.78
C PHE A 350 5.58 8.62 -7.65
N CYS A 351 6.30 9.26 -6.73
CA CYS A 351 6.16 10.65 -6.39
C CYS A 351 7.53 11.34 -6.30
N PRO A 352 7.92 12.23 -7.22
CA PRO A 352 9.18 12.97 -7.14
C PRO A 352 9.19 14.02 -6.01
N ASP A 353 8.07 14.20 -5.32
CA ASP A 353 7.97 14.99 -4.10
C ASP A 353 8.16 14.14 -2.83
N ASP A 354 8.20 12.80 -2.93
CA ASP A 354 8.53 11.92 -1.82
C ASP A 354 10.04 11.97 -1.55
N THR A 355 10.38 12.28 -0.31
CA THR A 355 11.75 12.41 0.19
C THR A 355 12.21 11.19 0.98
N THR A 356 11.29 10.27 1.29
CA THR A 356 11.52 9.13 2.17
C THR A 356 12.44 8.11 1.53
N VAL A 357 12.26 7.84 0.24
CA VAL A 357 13.12 6.94 -0.55
C VAL A 357 14.08 7.69 -1.49
N ALA A 358 14.24 9.00 -1.26
CA ALA A 358 15.10 9.90 -2.04
C ALA A 358 16.57 9.91 -1.59
N LEU A 359 16.90 9.24 -0.49
CA LEU A 359 18.26 9.23 0.08
C LEU A 359 19.28 8.75 -0.95
N ASP A 360 20.48 9.31 -0.92
CA ASP A 360 21.55 9.05 -1.89
C ASP A 360 22.04 7.60 -1.89
N ASP A 361 21.94 6.92 -0.76
CA ASP A 361 22.21 5.50 -0.55
C ASP A 361 20.98 4.59 -0.79
N VAL A 362 19.79 5.16 -0.97
CA VAL A 362 18.55 4.42 -1.28
C VAL A 362 18.20 4.51 -2.76
N LYS A 363 17.99 5.72 -3.29
CA LYS A 363 17.49 6.02 -4.65
C LYS A 363 16.37 5.08 -5.11
N GLY A 364 15.27 5.10 -4.39
CA GLY A 364 14.11 4.24 -4.67
C GLY A 364 13.34 4.69 -5.91
N ILE A 365 12.86 3.74 -6.72
CA ILE A 365 11.98 4.03 -7.86
C ILE A 365 10.64 4.67 -7.43
N GLY A 366 10.31 4.64 -6.15
CA GLY A 366 9.19 5.38 -5.56
C GLY A 366 9.34 6.91 -5.64
N THR A 367 10.57 7.43 -5.62
CA THR A 367 10.81 8.86 -5.86
C THR A 367 11.11 9.13 -7.34
N TYR A 368 11.98 8.30 -7.93
CA TYR A 368 12.59 8.61 -9.23
C TYR A 368 11.87 7.99 -10.44
N GLY A 369 10.87 7.14 -10.21
CA GLY A 369 10.28 6.31 -11.25
C GLY A 369 11.28 5.33 -11.86
N VAL A 370 10.83 4.58 -12.85
CA VAL A 370 11.69 3.80 -13.76
C VAL A 370 11.97 4.69 -14.97
N TRP A 371 13.24 5.04 -15.15
CA TRP A 371 13.66 5.95 -16.24
C TRP A 371 13.86 5.20 -17.56
N ASP A 372 13.64 5.91 -18.68
CA ASP A 372 14.06 5.46 -20.01
C ASP A 372 15.54 5.77 -20.24
N THR A 373 15.94 6.98 -19.84
CA THR A 373 17.31 7.49 -19.99
C THR A 373 17.75 8.17 -18.70
N LEU A 374 18.93 7.77 -18.19
CA LEU A 374 19.56 8.43 -17.06
C LEU A 374 20.54 9.50 -17.56
N GLY A 375 20.02 10.66 -17.92
CA GLY A 375 20.81 11.77 -18.44
C GLY A 375 21.78 11.34 -19.55
N LYS A 376 22.98 11.92 -19.57
CA LYS A 376 24.00 11.69 -20.62
C LYS A 376 24.93 10.49 -20.35
N LYS A 377 24.75 9.71 -19.28
CA LYS A 377 25.84 8.88 -18.71
C LYS A 377 25.58 7.39 -18.48
N ASN A 378 24.44 6.81 -18.91
CA ASN A 378 24.22 5.38 -18.73
C ASN A 378 23.57 4.71 -19.96
N GLY A 379 24.01 3.50 -20.30
CA GLY A 379 23.56 2.76 -21.49
C GLY A 379 22.35 1.84 -21.23
N ARG A 380 22.11 1.41 -19.99
CA ARG A 380 20.94 0.55 -19.66
C ARG A 380 19.69 1.41 -19.50
N GLN A 381 18.59 0.93 -20.06
CA GLN A 381 17.30 1.61 -20.11
C GLN A 381 16.24 0.73 -19.40
N PRO A 382 16.10 0.85 -18.07
CA PRO A 382 15.24 -0.04 -17.27
C PRO A 382 13.79 -0.12 -17.76
N MET A 383 13.22 1.00 -18.19
CA MET A 383 11.85 1.01 -18.66
C MET A 383 11.66 0.22 -19.97
N ASN A 384 12.68 0.17 -20.83
CA ASN A 384 12.65 -0.63 -22.06
C ASN A 384 12.67 -2.15 -21.78
N GLU A 385 13.22 -2.58 -20.64
CA GLU A 385 13.16 -3.98 -20.20
C GLU A 385 11.81 -4.33 -19.56
N LEU A 386 11.19 -3.37 -18.86
CA LEU A 386 9.98 -3.61 -18.06
C LEU A 386 8.68 -3.38 -18.83
N GLN A 387 8.60 -2.35 -19.68
CA GLN A 387 7.38 -2.01 -20.43
C GLN A 387 6.81 -3.19 -21.23
N PRO A 388 7.61 -3.99 -21.98
CA PRO A 388 7.09 -5.12 -22.75
C PRO A 388 6.47 -6.21 -21.85
N LEU A 389 6.84 -6.24 -20.58
CA LEU A 389 6.39 -7.21 -19.57
C LEU A 389 5.13 -6.74 -18.84
N ARG A 390 4.37 -5.79 -19.39
CA ARG A 390 3.14 -5.25 -18.77
C ARG A 390 3.43 -4.58 -17.41
N PHE A 391 4.59 -3.95 -17.31
CA PHE A 391 4.92 -3.01 -16.25
C PHE A 391 4.46 -1.61 -16.62
N TYR A 392 3.73 -0.98 -15.73
CA TYR A 392 3.15 0.34 -15.94
C TYR A 392 3.58 1.28 -14.82
N GLN A 393 3.77 2.55 -15.12
CA GLN A 393 4.01 3.55 -14.10
C GLN A 393 3.18 4.82 -14.26
N ARG A 394 2.94 5.47 -13.13
CA ARG A 394 2.22 6.74 -13.00
C ARG A 394 2.96 7.64 -12.03
N MET A 395 3.00 8.92 -12.36
CA MET A 395 3.64 9.95 -11.54
C MET A 395 2.57 10.76 -10.79
N TRP A 396 2.68 10.83 -9.46
CA TRP A 396 1.95 11.76 -8.61
C TRP A 396 2.85 12.92 -8.25
N THR A 397 2.43 14.16 -8.49
CA THR A 397 3.24 15.31 -8.11
C THR A 397 2.42 16.57 -7.88
N LYS A 398 2.92 17.45 -7.02
CA LYS A 398 2.37 18.79 -6.74
C LYS A 398 2.77 19.82 -7.81
N ARG A 399 3.62 19.40 -8.76
CA ARG A 399 4.24 20.31 -9.72
C ARG A 399 3.24 20.88 -10.70
N HIS A 400 3.50 22.12 -11.05
CA HIS A 400 2.80 22.85 -12.09
C HIS A 400 3.80 23.20 -13.19
N ARG A 401 3.39 22.99 -14.43
CA ARG A 401 4.17 23.30 -15.64
C ARG A 401 3.29 24.18 -16.53
N ASP A 402 3.84 25.29 -16.99
CA ASP A 402 3.10 26.28 -17.81
C ASP A 402 1.78 26.73 -17.16
N ASN A 403 1.80 26.96 -15.84
CA ASN A 403 0.64 27.30 -15.01
C ASN A 403 -0.49 26.25 -14.97
N ALA A 404 -0.23 25.02 -15.41
CA ALA A 404 -1.16 23.90 -15.33
C ALA A 404 -0.61 22.80 -14.41
N PRO A 405 -1.48 22.10 -13.65
CA PRO A 405 -1.04 20.95 -12.86
C PRO A 405 -0.58 19.80 -13.76
N VAL A 406 0.38 19.02 -13.30
CA VAL A 406 0.74 17.76 -13.97
C VAL A 406 -0.32 16.71 -13.65
N LEU A 407 -1.21 16.46 -14.61
CA LEU A 407 -2.36 15.57 -14.44
C LEU A 407 -1.97 14.09 -14.42
N VAL A 408 -2.62 13.32 -13.55
CA VAL A 408 -2.60 11.86 -13.52
C VAL A 408 -3.62 11.31 -14.51
N GLY A 409 -3.23 10.27 -15.27
CA GLY A 409 -4.13 9.58 -16.20
C GLY A 409 -4.19 10.16 -17.60
N LYS A 410 -3.23 11.00 -17.98
CA LYS A 410 -3.02 11.42 -19.38
C LYS A 410 -2.71 10.21 -20.28
N PRO A 411 -2.91 10.33 -21.62
CA PRO A 411 -2.38 9.35 -22.58
C PRO A 411 -0.90 9.07 -22.36
N ALA A 412 -0.49 7.85 -22.71
CA ALA A 412 0.89 7.41 -22.50
C ALA A 412 1.88 8.38 -23.18
N GLY A 413 2.93 8.74 -22.47
CA GLY A 413 3.89 9.73 -22.93
C GLY A 413 5.09 9.87 -21.99
N HIS A 414 6.15 10.48 -22.49
CA HIS A 414 7.32 10.77 -21.68
C HIS A 414 7.08 12.04 -20.85
N GLU A 415 7.38 11.95 -19.56
CA GLU A 415 7.39 13.09 -18.66
C GLU A 415 8.82 13.36 -18.19
N LEU A 416 9.17 14.64 -18.11
CA LEU A 416 10.37 15.05 -17.40
C LEU A 416 10.19 14.76 -15.92
N LEU A 417 11.18 14.11 -15.30
CA LEU A 417 11.22 14.00 -13.85
C LEU A 417 11.57 15.34 -13.20
N ARG A 418 12.23 16.25 -13.93
CA ARG A 418 12.55 17.63 -13.52
C ARG A 418 12.59 18.56 -14.72
N ALA A 419 11.77 19.62 -14.69
CA ALA A 419 11.83 20.73 -15.65
C ALA A 419 12.84 21.81 -15.23
N ASP A 420 13.19 22.74 -16.13
CA ASP A 420 14.30 23.69 -15.95
C ASP A 420 14.19 24.59 -14.71
N ASN A 421 12.96 24.88 -14.27
CA ASN A 421 12.67 25.71 -13.09
C ASN A 421 12.27 24.91 -11.84
N GLU A 422 12.37 23.58 -11.88
CA GLU A 422 12.01 22.71 -10.75
C GLU A 422 13.23 22.42 -9.86
N PRO A 423 13.02 22.24 -8.53
CA PRO A 423 14.10 21.92 -7.60
C PRO A 423 14.92 20.70 -8.03
N ARG A 424 16.24 20.78 -7.79
CA ARG A 424 17.16 19.68 -8.11
C ARG A 424 16.97 18.45 -7.22
N TYR A 425 16.49 18.65 -6.00
CA TYR A 425 16.32 17.61 -5.00
C TYR A 425 14.83 17.35 -4.76
N PRO A 426 14.43 16.07 -4.52
CA PRO A 426 13.06 15.72 -4.18
C PRO A 426 12.52 16.53 -2.99
N GLY A 427 11.23 16.88 -3.05
CA GLY A 427 10.57 17.66 -1.99
C GLY A 427 11.02 19.12 -1.85
N GLY A 428 11.97 19.61 -2.67
CA GLY A 428 12.33 21.02 -2.76
C GLY A 428 13.71 21.39 -2.21
N TRP A 429 13.91 22.69 -1.92
CA TRP A 429 15.18 23.23 -1.41
C TRP A 429 15.21 23.19 0.11
N THR A 430 15.78 22.12 0.68
CA THR A 430 16.17 22.09 2.10
C THR A 430 17.65 21.79 2.22
N VAL A 431 18.36 22.44 3.16
CA VAL A 431 19.80 22.22 3.39
C VAL A 431 20.07 20.74 3.70
N ALA A 432 19.20 20.11 4.48
CA ALA A 432 19.29 18.68 4.77
C ALA A 432 19.10 17.82 3.51
N GLY A 433 18.10 18.11 2.67
CA GLY A 433 17.85 17.38 1.43
C GLY A 433 19.00 17.49 0.43
N VAL A 434 19.61 18.67 0.29
CA VAL A 434 20.79 18.88 -0.57
C VAL A 434 21.98 18.00 -0.15
N ILE A 435 22.12 17.73 1.15
CA ILE A 435 23.23 16.95 1.71
C ILE A 435 22.97 15.44 1.57
N SER A 436 21.73 14.99 1.74
CA SER A 436 21.43 13.55 1.90
C SER A 436 20.67 12.91 0.74
N GLN A 437 20.11 13.67 -0.20
CA GLN A 437 19.27 13.13 -1.27
C GLN A 437 20.00 13.06 -2.60
N ALA A 438 19.65 12.07 -3.42
CA ALA A 438 20.17 12.02 -4.78
C ALA A 438 19.52 13.12 -5.66
N PRO A 439 20.33 13.86 -6.43
CA PRO A 439 19.78 14.86 -7.33
C PRO A 439 19.02 14.21 -8.48
N VAL A 440 17.92 14.84 -8.91
CA VAL A 440 17.29 14.51 -10.18
C VAL A 440 18.12 15.13 -11.31
N GLU A 441 18.61 14.28 -12.21
CA GLU A 441 19.41 14.73 -13.34
C GLU A 441 18.57 15.56 -14.32
N MET A 442 19.17 16.63 -14.87
CA MET A 442 18.48 17.45 -15.86
C MET A 442 18.25 16.64 -17.13
N GLY A 443 17.02 16.67 -17.67
CA GLY A 443 16.65 15.89 -18.84
C GLY A 443 16.38 14.40 -18.56
N GLN A 444 16.29 13.98 -17.30
CA GLN A 444 15.81 12.64 -16.96
C GLN A 444 14.35 12.49 -17.38
N LEU A 445 14.08 11.50 -18.23
CA LEU A 445 12.76 11.17 -18.78
C LEU A 445 12.26 9.86 -18.20
N CYS A 446 10.97 9.84 -17.88
CA CYS A 446 10.23 8.66 -17.47
C CYS A 446 9.01 8.50 -18.37
N LEU A 447 8.85 7.32 -18.96
CA LEU A 447 7.67 6.96 -19.72
C LEU A 447 6.52 6.67 -18.76
N ILE A 448 5.51 7.54 -18.77
CA ILE A 448 4.26 7.32 -18.06
C ILE A 448 3.34 6.55 -19.02
N ASN A 449 3.19 5.25 -18.80
CA ASN A 449 2.51 4.33 -19.72
C ASN A 449 1.25 3.66 -19.16
N ALA A 450 0.91 3.88 -17.89
CA ALA A 450 -0.32 3.33 -17.34
C ALA A 450 -1.56 3.89 -18.05
N GLU A 451 -2.66 3.12 -18.04
CA GLU A 451 -3.83 3.42 -18.87
C GLU A 451 -4.42 4.81 -18.57
N PRO A 452 -5.00 5.51 -19.56
CA PRO A 452 -5.64 6.79 -19.30
C PRO A 452 -6.76 6.70 -18.27
N LEU A 453 -6.99 7.78 -17.55
CA LEU A 453 -8.16 7.95 -16.69
C LEU A 453 -9.07 8.99 -17.33
N SER A 454 -10.39 8.81 -17.20
CA SER A 454 -11.38 9.65 -17.88
C SER A 454 -12.26 10.36 -16.85
N PRO A 455 -12.15 11.69 -16.71
CA PRO A 455 -11.04 12.53 -17.22
C PRO A 455 -9.73 12.30 -16.43
N PRO A 456 -8.57 12.70 -16.97
CA PRO A 456 -7.35 12.88 -16.18
C PRO A 456 -7.59 13.90 -15.07
N TYR A 457 -6.89 13.77 -13.95
CA TYR A 457 -7.17 14.60 -12.77
C TYR A 457 -5.89 15.15 -12.13
N GLU A 458 -6.02 16.29 -11.46
CA GLU A 458 -4.96 16.83 -10.61
C GLU A 458 -4.84 15.97 -9.33
N PRO A 459 -3.66 15.42 -9.02
CA PRO A 459 -3.51 14.57 -7.85
C PRO A 459 -3.73 15.36 -6.56
N GLN A 460 -4.61 14.86 -5.70
CA GLN A 460 -4.69 15.35 -4.32
C GLN A 460 -3.67 14.60 -3.47
N MET A 461 -2.68 15.33 -2.95
CA MET A 461 -1.55 14.76 -2.22
C MET A 461 -1.77 14.68 -0.70
N PHE A 462 -2.84 15.29 -0.20
CA PHE A 462 -3.12 15.46 1.23
C PHE A 462 -4.60 15.25 1.61
N GLY A 463 -5.41 14.73 0.68
CA GLY A 463 -6.83 14.39 0.87
C GLY A 463 -7.24 13.25 -0.07
N GLY A 464 -8.40 12.63 0.16
CA GLY A 464 -9.00 11.66 -0.77
C GLY A 464 -9.71 12.35 -1.94
N GLU A 465 -9.91 11.68 -3.08
CA GLU A 465 -10.48 12.28 -4.33
C GLU A 465 -11.76 13.12 -4.13
N PHE A 466 -12.52 12.83 -3.07
CA PHE A 466 -13.79 13.45 -2.69
C PHE A 466 -13.81 14.14 -1.33
N GLU A 467 -12.73 14.06 -0.55
CA GLU A 467 -12.56 14.91 0.63
C GLU A 467 -11.98 16.24 0.20
N SER A 468 -12.52 17.35 0.73
CA SER A 468 -12.04 18.68 0.39
C SER A 468 -10.63 18.85 0.93
N GLY A 469 -9.65 19.10 0.05
CA GLY A 469 -8.27 19.46 0.35
C GLY A 469 -7.65 20.11 -0.90
N THR A 470 -6.40 20.57 -0.83
CA THR A 470 -5.67 21.04 -2.03
C THR A 470 -4.46 20.15 -2.31
N ALA A 471 -3.86 20.26 -3.49
CA ALA A 471 -2.59 19.58 -3.80
C ALA A 471 -1.47 19.91 -2.77
N THR A 472 -1.61 20.98 -1.99
CA THR A 472 -0.60 21.47 -1.04
C THR A 472 -1.05 21.55 0.42
N LYS A 473 -2.33 21.29 0.75
CA LYS A 473 -2.87 21.38 2.11
C LYS A 473 -3.89 20.27 2.37
N ALA A 474 -3.82 19.69 3.57
CA ALA A 474 -4.85 18.78 4.06
C ALA A 474 -6.20 19.50 4.21
N GLY A 475 -7.26 18.71 4.09
CA GLY A 475 -8.65 19.11 4.30
C GLY A 475 -9.05 19.38 5.72
#